data_AF-A0A956N6P1-F1
#
_entry.id   AF-A0A956N6P1-F1
#
_cell.length_a   1.000
_cell.length_b   1.000
_cell.length_c   1.000
_cell.angle_alpha   90.00
_cell.angle_beta   90.00
_cell.angle_gamma   90.00
#
_symmetry.space_group_name_H-M   'P 1'
#
loop_
_entity.id
_entity.type
_entity.pdbx_description
1 polymer ?
#
loop_
_entity_poly.entity_id
_entity_poly.type
_entity_poly.pdbx_seq_one_letter_code
_entity_poly.pdbx_strand_id
1 'polypeptide(L)' 'LYGMNFDTTISRWNMPELGFKYGYPAALTIMAAMAGGMLMWFRRKGWFR' A
#
# COMPACT_ATOMS: atom_id res chain seq x y z
N LEU A 1 -16.67 -4.09 11.07
CA LEU A 1 -16.63 -5.27 10.17
C LEU A 1 -17.21 -4.82 8.83
N TYR A 2 -16.39 -4.87 7.78
CA TYR A 2 -16.63 -4.62 6.35
C TYR A 2 -17.13 -3.25 5.87
N GLY A 3 -16.34 -2.65 4.96
CA GLY A 3 -16.77 -1.61 4.02
C GLY A 3 -16.22 -0.22 4.33
N MET A 4 -15.01 0.10 3.88
CA MET A 4 -14.68 1.51 3.63
C MET A 4 -15.59 1.96 2.48
N ASN A 5 -16.47 2.92 2.74
CA ASN A 5 -17.41 3.47 1.75
C ASN A 5 -16.64 4.26 0.69
N PHE A 6 -16.09 3.58 -0.30
CA PHE A 6 -15.48 4.19 -1.48
C PHE A 6 -16.55 4.54 -2.51
N ASP A 7 -17.54 5.32 -2.09
CA ASP A 7 -18.58 5.81 -2.97
C ASP A 7 -18.04 7.06 -3.70
N THR A 8 -17.61 6.85 -4.95
CA THR A 8 -17.05 7.90 -5.82
C THR A 8 -18.10 8.90 -6.33
N THR A 9 -19.38 8.65 -6.02
CA THR A 9 -20.52 9.47 -6.48
C THR A 9 -20.86 10.64 -5.55
N ILE A 10 -20.41 10.60 -4.29
CA ILE A 10 -20.77 11.58 -3.24
C ILE A 10 -19.75 12.74 -3.16
N SER A 11 -18.50 12.52 -3.59
CA SER A 11 -17.49 13.57 -3.65
C SER A 11 -16.41 13.21 -4.67
N ARG A 12 -16.03 14.16 -5.54
CA ARG A 12 -14.91 14.01 -6.49
C ARG A 12 -13.55 13.81 -5.79
N TRP A 13 -13.51 14.04 -4.48
CA TRP A 13 -12.37 13.83 -3.60
C TRP A 13 -12.44 12.52 -2.80
N ASN A 14 -13.57 11.78 -2.90
CA ASN A 14 -13.68 10.42 -2.37
C ASN A 14 -12.97 9.47 -3.36
N MET A 15 -11.69 9.22 -3.11
CA MET A 15 -10.83 8.34 -3.91
C MET A 15 -10.73 8.67 -5.42
N PRO A 16 -10.12 9.80 -5.80
CA PRO A 16 -9.72 10.05 -7.19
C PRO A 16 -8.62 9.09 -7.69
N GLU A 17 -7.95 8.38 -6.77
CA GLU A 17 -6.81 7.50 -7.04
C GLU A 17 -7.19 6.18 -7.74
N LEU A 18 -8.47 5.79 -7.71
CA LEU A 18 -8.97 4.57 -8.37
C LEU A 18 -8.95 4.68 -9.91
N GLY A 19 -8.93 5.90 -10.44
CA GLY A 19 -8.72 6.18 -11.88
C GLY A 19 -7.24 6.18 -12.29
N PHE A 20 -6.31 6.08 -11.33
CA PHE A 20 -4.89 6.08 -11.64
C PHE A 20 -4.46 4.69 -12.11
N LYS A 21 -4.22 4.55 -13.41
CA LYS A 21 -3.79 3.28 -14.04
C LYS A 21 -2.60 2.61 -13.35
N TYR A 22 -1.75 3.41 -12.68
CA TYR A 22 -0.58 2.93 -11.94
C TYR A 22 -0.74 2.97 -10.41
N GLY A 23 -1.91 3.33 -9.88
CA GLY A 23 -2.13 3.42 -8.43
C GLY A 23 -1.95 2.06 -7.76
N TYR A 24 -2.45 1.00 -8.40
CA TYR A 24 -2.32 -0.37 -7.92
C TYR A 24 -0.85 -0.87 -7.88
N PRO A 25 -0.07 -0.82 -8.99
CA PRO A 25 1.34 -1.23 -8.95
C PRO A 25 2.21 -0.30 -8.07
N ALA A 26 1.91 1.00 -7.98
CA ALA A 26 2.61 1.90 -7.07
C ALA A 26 2.39 1.53 -5.60
N ALA A 27 1.15 1.25 -5.20
CA ALA A 27 0.83 0.79 -3.85
C ALA A 27 1.54 -0.52 -3.52
N LEU A 28 1.52 -1.50 -4.43
CA LEU A 28 2.25 -2.77 -4.27
C LEU A 28 3.75 -2.56 -4.12
N THR A 29 4.35 -1.64 -4.90
CA THR A 29 5.78 -1.33 -4.83
C THR A 29 6.15 -0.74 -3.48
N ILE A 30 5.34 0.18 -2.95
CA ILE A 30 5.55 0.77 -1.63
C ILE A 30 5.45 -0.29 -0.54
N MET A 31 4.43 -1.14 -0.58
CA MET A 31 4.26 -2.23 0.37
C MET A 31 5.46 -3.20 0.34
N ALA A 32 5.90 -3.59 -0.86
CA ALA A 32 7.04 -4.48 -1.04
C ALA A 32 8.36 -3.83 -0.57
N ALA A 33 8.56 -2.53 -0.82
CA ALA A 33 9.73 -1.79 -0.37
C ALA A 33 9.78 -1.71 1.16
N MET A 34 8.66 -1.45 1.82
CA MET A 34 8.58 -1.42 3.29
C MET A 34 8.86 -2.81 3.88
N ALA A 35 8.19 -3.85 3.38
CA ALA A 35 8.37 -5.22 3.85
C ALA A 35 9.82 -5.70 3.61
N GLY A 36 10.37 -5.46 2.42
CA GLY A 36 11.74 -5.80 2.06
C GLY A 36 12.78 -5.04 2.88
N GLY A 37 12.55 -3.74 3.12
CA GLY A 37 13.41 -2.91 3.97
C GLY A 37 13.47 -3.43 5.41
N MET A 38 12.33 -3.78 5.98
CA MET A 38 12.25 -4.39 7.31
C MET A 38 12.96 -5.75 7.34
N LEU A 39 12.68 -6.64 6.38
CA LEU A 39 13.35 -7.93 6.26
C LEU A 39 14.87 -7.80 6.16
N MET A 40 15.37 -6.87 5.34
CA MET A 40 16.81 -6.59 5.24
C MET A 40 17.39 -6.08 6.56
N TRP A 41 16.68 -5.19 7.25
CA TRP A 41 17.12 -4.65 8.53
C TRP A 41 17.20 -5.73 9.61
N PHE A 42 16.16 -6.56 9.75
CA PHE A 42 16.14 -7.69 10.68
C PHE A 42 17.20 -8.73 10.33
N ARG A 43 17.45 -9.00 9.04
CA ARG A 43 18.52 -9.91 8.59
C ARG A 43 19.91 -9.35 8.90
N ARG A 44 20.14 -8.04 8.73
CA ARG A 44 21.40 -7.39 9.15
C ARG A 44 21.61 -7.41 10.66
N LYS A 45 20.54 -7.31 11.44
CA LYS A 45 20.60 -7.40 12.91
C LYS A 45 20.73 -8.84 13.42
N GLY A 46 20.73 -9.85 12.54
CA GLY A 46 20.88 -11.26 12.92
C GLY A 46 19.66 -11.83 13.66
N TRP A 47 18.47 -11.27 13.43
CA TRP A 47 17.25 -11.70 14.11
C TRP A 47 16.70 -13.04 13.60
N PHE A 48 17.03 -13.42 12.37
CA PHE A 48 16.65 -14.71 11.77
C PHE A 48 17.72 -15.79 11.98
N ARG A 49 18.32 -15.83 13.18
CA ARG A 49 19.24 -16.89 13.56
C ARG A 49 18.48 -18.18 13.87
#